data_AF-A0A1F5BUM8-F1
#
_entry.id   AF-A0A1F5BUM8-F1
#
_cell.length_a   1.000
_cell.length_b   1.000
_cell.length_c   1.000
_cell.angle_alpha   90.00
_cell.angle_beta   90.00
_cell.angle_gamma   90.00
#
_symmetry.space_group_name_H-M   'P 1'
#
loop_
_entity.id
_entity.type
_entity.pdbx_description
1 polymer ?
#
loop_
_entity_poly.entity_id
_entity_poly.type
_entity_poly.pdbx_seq_one_letter_code
_entity_poly.pdbx_strand_id
1 'polypeptide(L)'
;MDFRLTIKAKLLSAFFLVAVFFAGISYTTVKKMDAVHAVSDSVNNVNVPRVHALFEMKNIASEIQGQVTTFALIGAESAQAEGTEASSRKYELLASIEKMKRWAAVYKEKARADQYNKKFLERIANMEDSIVLYAIDIVKMKEEQRAPEEIAVAERGLRESGSFLKTTITGVIADELAALEQKGKDVHAFIVRAVFFAALMASAGALFALLTGLVIAQFFSARITVLRNAAVEIARGNLEKTIIVSSHDEIGNLGGAFNDMARKFEASRTELEKKNKQIEEKLSEVEQLNKLMVGRELKMAELKKEISELRKNNAPQQ
;
A
#
# COMPACT_ATOMS: atom_id res chain seq x y z
N MET A 1 7.41 -32.71 18.41
CA MET A 1 8.51 -31.73 18.48
C MET A 1 7.97 -30.49 19.16
N ASP A 2 8.22 -30.30 20.45
CA ASP A 2 7.87 -29.07 21.15
C ASP A 2 8.82 -27.96 20.72
N PHE A 3 8.39 -27.12 19.78
CA PHE A 3 9.15 -25.95 19.38
C PHE A 3 9.19 -24.94 20.52
N ARG A 4 10.29 -24.94 21.28
CA ARG A 4 10.58 -23.96 22.33
C ARG A 4 11.02 -22.65 21.67
N LEU A 5 10.08 -21.75 21.44
CA LEU A 5 10.36 -20.44 20.85
C LEU A 5 10.97 -19.50 21.90
N THR A 6 12.13 -18.94 21.57
CA THR A 6 12.74 -17.81 22.28
C THR A 6 11.83 -16.58 22.21
N ILE A 7 11.98 -15.66 23.16
CA ILE A 7 11.33 -14.33 23.16
C ILE A 7 11.59 -13.62 21.84
N LYS A 8 12.85 -13.67 21.37
CA LYS A 8 13.26 -13.09 20.09
C LYS A 8 12.47 -13.70 18.93
N ALA A 9 12.31 -15.02 18.89
CA ALA A 9 11.55 -15.68 17.83
C ALA A 9 10.06 -15.32 17.88
N LYS A 10 9.46 -15.22 19.07
CA LYS A 10 8.07 -14.77 19.24
C LYS A 10 7.87 -13.34 18.71
N LEU A 11 8.75 -12.41 19.10
CA LEU A 11 8.71 -11.02 18.61
C LEU A 11 8.89 -10.95 17.09
N LEU A 12 9.91 -11.62 16.55
CA LEU A 12 10.16 -11.64 15.10
C LEU A 12 8.98 -12.24 14.34
N SER A 13 8.33 -13.30 14.85
CA SER A 13 7.16 -13.89 14.21
C SER A 13 5.97 -12.92 14.15
N ALA A 14 5.76 -12.11 15.20
CA ALA A 14 4.70 -11.12 15.22
C ALA A 14 4.98 -9.95 14.26
N PHE A 15 6.21 -9.43 14.24
CA PHE A 15 6.61 -8.41 13.27
C PHE A 15 6.55 -8.93 11.84
N PHE A 16 6.91 -10.19 11.62
CA PHE A 16 6.82 -10.84 10.32
C PHE A 16 5.36 -10.94 9.84
N LEU A 17 4.42 -11.31 10.72
CA LEU A 17 2.99 -11.33 10.39
C LEU A 17 2.48 -9.95 9.96
N VAL A 18 2.86 -8.89 10.69
CA VAL A 18 2.53 -7.51 10.33
C VAL A 18 3.16 -7.15 8.97
N ALA A 19 4.42 -7.49 8.74
CA ALA A 19 5.11 -7.21 7.48
C ALA A 19 4.45 -7.92 6.28
N VAL A 20 4.08 -9.20 6.43
CA VAL A 20 3.37 -9.97 5.39
C VAL A 20 2.01 -9.33 5.08
N PHE A 21 1.29 -8.89 6.10
CA PHE A 21 0.02 -8.19 5.93
C PHE A 21 0.20 -6.90 5.10
N PHE A 22 1.16 -6.05 5.45
CA PHE A 22 1.46 -4.82 4.70
C PHE A 22 1.96 -5.11 3.28
N ALA A 23 2.78 -6.16 3.08
CA ALA A 23 3.22 -6.58 1.75
C ALA A 23 2.04 -7.02 0.88
N GLY A 24 1.05 -7.73 1.44
CA GLY A 24 -0.19 -8.09 0.76
C GLY A 24 -0.99 -6.86 0.31
N ILE A 25 -1.17 -5.87 1.20
CA ILE A 25 -1.85 -4.62 0.86
C ILE A 25 -1.10 -3.86 -0.24
N SER A 26 0.22 -3.73 -0.10
CA SER A 26 1.06 -3.06 -1.09
C SER A 26 0.93 -3.71 -2.46
N TYR A 27 1.00 -5.04 -2.52
CA TYR A 27 0.81 -5.80 -3.76
C TYR A 27 -0.55 -5.55 -4.41
N THR A 28 -1.64 -5.59 -3.63
CA THR A 28 -2.98 -5.31 -4.18
C THR A 28 -3.15 -3.88 -4.67
N THR A 29 -2.50 -2.91 -4.01
CA THR A 29 -2.50 -1.50 -4.42
C THR A 29 -1.77 -1.32 -5.74
N VAL A 30 -0.57 -1.90 -5.87
CA VAL A 30 0.22 -1.84 -7.11
C VAL A 30 -0.53 -2.48 -8.27
N LYS A 31 -1.13 -3.66 -8.09
CA LYS A 31 -1.94 -4.29 -9.15
C LYS A 31 -3.13 -3.46 -9.62
N LYS A 32 -3.75 -2.68 -8.73
CA LYS A 32 -4.83 -1.76 -9.12
C LYS A 32 -4.29 -0.54 -9.90
N MET A 33 -3.04 -0.15 -9.64
CA MET A 33 -2.36 0.93 -10.36
C MET A 33 -2.11 0.57 -11.84
N ASP A 34 -1.82 -0.69 -12.14
CA ASP A 34 -1.61 -1.16 -13.53
C ASP A 34 -2.86 -0.91 -14.41
N ALA A 35 -4.06 -1.08 -13.84
CA ALA A 35 -5.30 -0.79 -14.54
C ALA A 35 -5.46 0.71 -14.85
N VAL A 36 -5.00 1.58 -13.94
CA VAL A 36 -5.00 3.04 -14.14
C VAL A 36 -4.02 3.43 -15.24
N HIS A 37 -2.82 2.83 -15.25
CA HIS A 37 -1.83 3.04 -16.31
C HIS A 37 -2.37 2.63 -17.69
N ALA A 38 -2.96 1.44 -17.80
CA ALA A 38 -3.53 0.96 -19.06
C ALA A 38 -4.64 1.87 -19.61
N VAL A 39 -5.48 2.41 -18.72
CA VAL A 39 -6.51 3.40 -19.10
C VAL A 39 -5.87 4.70 -19.56
N SER A 40 -4.88 5.22 -18.81
CA SER A 40 -4.16 6.44 -19.17
C SER A 40 -3.49 6.33 -20.54
N ASP A 41 -2.83 5.20 -20.81
CA ASP A 41 -2.19 4.93 -22.09
C ASP A 41 -3.20 4.85 -23.24
N SER A 42 -4.36 4.21 -23.01
CA SER A 42 -5.45 4.22 -24.00
C SER A 42 -5.96 5.63 -24.27
N VAL A 43 -6.13 6.46 -23.23
CA VAL A 43 -6.61 7.84 -23.41
C VAL A 43 -5.63 8.64 -24.27
N ASN A 44 -4.34 8.59 -23.93
CA ASN A 44 -3.32 9.42 -24.57
C ASN A 44 -2.97 8.93 -25.98
N ASN A 45 -2.86 7.62 -26.19
CA ASN A 45 -2.34 7.07 -27.45
C ASN A 45 -3.42 6.58 -28.42
N VAL A 46 -4.67 6.43 -27.95
CA VAL A 46 -5.79 5.95 -28.78
C VAL A 46 -6.88 6.99 -28.85
N ASN A 47 -7.46 7.39 -27.72
CA ASN A 47 -8.66 8.24 -27.71
C ASN A 47 -8.39 9.68 -28.15
N VAL A 48 -7.32 10.31 -27.64
CA VAL A 48 -6.97 11.69 -28.01
C VAL A 48 -6.67 11.83 -29.51
N PRO A 49 -5.79 11.00 -30.12
CA PRO A 49 -5.53 11.08 -31.57
C PRO A 49 -6.77 10.77 -32.41
N ARG A 50 -7.63 9.85 -31.96
CA ARG A 50 -8.87 9.50 -32.65
C ARG A 50 -9.86 10.66 -32.69
N VAL A 51 -10.08 11.31 -31.55
CA VAL A 51 -10.95 12.49 -31.44
C VAL A 51 -10.37 13.65 -32.24
N HIS A 52 -9.05 13.85 -32.18
CA HIS A 52 -8.38 14.86 -32.98
C HIS A 52 -8.61 14.65 -34.49
N ALA A 53 -8.46 13.42 -34.98
CA ALA A 53 -8.76 13.10 -36.39
C ALA A 53 -10.21 13.44 -36.77
N LEU A 54 -11.19 13.14 -35.90
CA LEU A 54 -12.58 13.52 -36.16
C LEU A 54 -12.78 15.04 -36.21
N PHE A 55 -12.12 15.81 -35.34
CA PHE A 55 -12.18 17.28 -35.38
C PHE A 55 -11.59 17.84 -36.68
N GLU A 56 -10.46 17.30 -37.15
CA GLU A 56 -9.88 17.67 -38.44
C GLU A 56 -10.81 17.31 -39.60
N MET A 57 -11.41 16.11 -39.59
CA MET A 57 -12.45 15.74 -40.54
C MET A 57 -13.63 16.71 -40.51
N LYS A 58 -14.10 17.14 -39.32
CA LYS A 58 -15.20 18.11 -39.19
C LYS A 58 -14.84 19.48 -39.77
N ASN A 59 -13.60 19.93 -39.55
CA ASN A 59 -13.09 21.19 -40.09
C ASN A 59 -13.07 21.12 -41.62
N ILE A 60 -12.52 20.05 -42.19
CA ILE A 60 -12.50 19.83 -43.65
C ILE A 60 -13.91 19.68 -44.21
N ALA A 61 -14.83 19.00 -43.52
CA ALA A 61 -16.23 18.91 -43.95
C ALA A 61 -16.91 20.28 -43.96
N SER A 62 -16.52 21.19 -43.07
CA SER A 62 -17.02 22.56 -43.06
C SER A 62 -16.42 23.39 -44.20
N GLU A 63 -15.14 23.19 -44.51
CA GLU A 63 -14.46 23.75 -45.70
C GLU A 63 -15.15 23.28 -46.99
N ILE A 64 -15.35 21.97 -47.14
CA ILE A 64 -16.09 21.35 -48.25
C ILE A 64 -17.50 21.93 -48.37
N GLN A 65 -18.24 22.03 -47.27
CA GLN A 65 -19.59 22.62 -47.30
C GLN A 65 -19.57 24.08 -47.77
N GLY A 66 -18.57 24.85 -47.36
CA GLY A 66 -18.35 26.22 -47.83
C GLY A 66 -18.05 26.27 -49.33
N GLN A 67 -17.09 25.46 -49.79
CA GLN A 67 -16.71 25.32 -51.19
C GLN A 67 -17.89 24.90 -52.06
N VAL A 68 -18.68 23.92 -51.63
CA VAL A 68 -19.89 23.46 -52.34
C VAL A 68 -20.94 24.57 -52.44
N THR A 69 -21.11 25.34 -51.36
CA THR A 69 -22.07 26.46 -51.34
C THR A 69 -21.67 27.53 -52.35
N THR A 70 -20.38 27.87 -52.41
CA THR A 70 -19.88 28.87 -53.36
C THR A 70 -19.82 28.32 -54.79
N PHE A 71 -19.48 27.05 -54.98
CA PHE A 71 -19.37 26.38 -56.29
C PHE A 71 -20.68 26.45 -57.09
N ALA A 72 -21.82 26.30 -56.42
CA ALA A 72 -23.15 26.46 -57.01
C ALA A 72 -23.49 27.92 -57.41
N LEU A 73 -22.70 28.92 -56.99
CA LEU A 73 -22.91 30.33 -57.35
C LEU A 73 -22.17 30.73 -58.63
N ILE A 74 -21.35 29.85 -59.22
CA ILE A 74 -20.59 30.13 -60.44
C ILE A 74 -21.54 30.09 -61.65
N GLY A 75 -21.60 31.17 -62.43
CA GLY A 75 -22.40 31.26 -63.67
C GLY A 75 -21.81 30.44 -64.83
N ALA A 76 -22.60 30.22 -65.89
CA ALA A 76 -22.18 29.44 -67.06
C ALA A 76 -21.04 30.10 -67.86
N GLU A 77 -20.96 31.44 -67.87
CA GLU A 77 -19.95 32.21 -68.61
C GLU A 77 -18.52 31.99 -68.08
N SER A 78 -18.36 31.71 -66.78
CA SER A 78 -17.06 31.50 -66.15
C SER A 78 -16.56 30.05 -66.23
N ALA A 79 -17.21 29.18 -67.02
CA ALA A 79 -16.84 27.77 -67.21
C ALA A 79 -16.25 27.43 -68.60
N GLN A 80 -16.20 28.36 -69.55
CA GLN A 80 -15.91 28.09 -70.98
C GLN A 80 -14.42 27.97 -71.41
N ALA A 81 -13.44 27.96 -70.50
CA ALA A 81 -12.00 27.86 -70.84
C ALA A 81 -11.19 26.94 -69.90
N GLU A 82 -10.11 26.35 -70.41
CA GLU A 82 -9.08 25.71 -69.59
C GLU A 82 -8.46 26.76 -68.65
N GLY A 83 -8.48 26.52 -67.33
CA GLY A 83 -8.08 27.51 -66.33
C GLY A 83 -9.21 28.41 -65.78
N THR A 84 -10.47 28.03 -65.99
CA THR A 84 -11.65 28.72 -65.47
C THR A 84 -11.81 28.70 -63.94
N GLU A 85 -12.62 29.61 -63.42
CA GLU A 85 -13.02 29.66 -62.02
C GLU A 85 -13.74 28.36 -61.59
N ALA A 86 -14.60 27.80 -62.46
CA ALA A 86 -15.27 26.53 -62.23
C ALA A 86 -14.29 25.36 -62.09
N SER A 87 -13.31 25.26 -63.00
CA SER A 87 -12.26 24.24 -62.93
C SER A 87 -11.38 24.40 -61.69
N SER A 88 -11.02 25.63 -61.33
CA SER A 88 -10.19 25.92 -60.15
C SER A 88 -10.88 25.47 -58.87
N ARG A 89 -12.17 25.80 -58.69
CA ARG A 89 -12.92 25.37 -57.50
C ARG A 89 -13.17 23.86 -57.45
N LYS A 90 -13.30 23.19 -58.60
CA LYS A 90 -13.31 21.73 -58.66
C LYS A 90 -12.02 21.16 -58.06
N TYR A 91 -10.86 21.65 -58.49
CA TYR A 91 -9.58 21.19 -57.94
C TYR A 91 -9.41 21.49 -56.44
N GLU A 92 -9.86 22.65 -55.96
CA GLU A 92 -9.88 22.97 -54.53
C GLU A 92 -10.74 21.98 -53.73
N LEU A 93 -11.93 21.65 -54.23
CA LEU A 93 -12.83 20.68 -53.61
C LEU A 93 -12.21 19.27 -53.59
N LEU A 94 -11.59 18.85 -54.70
CA LEU A 94 -10.89 17.57 -54.78
C LEU A 94 -9.72 17.49 -53.79
N ALA A 95 -8.97 18.59 -53.62
CA ALA A 95 -7.89 18.67 -52.64
C ALA A 95 -8.41 18.55 -51.20
N SER A 96 -9.55 19.18 -50.88
CA SER A 96 -10.20 19.02 -49.58
C SER A 96 -10.66 17.59 -49.33
N ILE A 97 -11.21 16.91 -50.34
CA ILE A 97 -11.59 15.49 -50.26
C ILE A 97 -10.36 14.61 -50.04
N GLU A 98 -9.22 14.91 -50.68
CA GLU A 98 -7.99 14.16 -50.44
C GLU A 98 -7.48 14.32 -49.00
N LYS A 99 -7.54 15.55 -48.45
CA LYS A 99 -7.24 15.80 -47.02
C LYS A 99 -8.18 15.00 -46.11
N MET A 100 -9.48 14.93 -46.44
CA MET A 100 -10.46 14.13 -45.70
C MET A 100 -10.05 12.65 -45.68
N LYS A 101 -9.72 12.08 -46.84
CA LYS A 101 -9.28 10.67 -46.96
C LYS A 101 -8.06 10.36 -46.09
N ARG A 102 -7.09 11.29 -46.03
CA ARG A 102 -5.90 11.15 -45.17
C ARG A 102 -6.28 11.09 -43.69
N TRP A 103 -7.13 12.01 -43.21
CA TRP A 103 -7.57 12.01 -41.82
C TRP A 103 -8.51 10.84 -41.48
N ALA A 104 -9.34 10.39 -42.42
CA ALA A 104 -10.14 9.18 -42.28
C ALA A 104 -9.26 7.93 -42.10
N ALA A 105 -8.10 7.88 -42.77
CA ALA A 105 -7.12 6.81 -42.57
C ALA A 105 -6.47 6.85 -41.17
N VAL A 106 -6.12 8.04 -40.67
CA VAL A 106 -5.62 8.21 -39.29
C VAL A 106 -6.69 7.79 -38.27
N TYR A 107 -7.94 8.20 -38.48
CA TYR A 107 -9.06 7.76 -37.64
C TYR A 107 -9.18 6.23 -37.68
N LYS A 108 -9.14 5.60 -38.85
CA LYS A 108 -9.23 4.14 -39.02
C LYS A 108 -8.14 3.39 -38.27
N GLU A 109 -6.91 3.91 -38.25
CA GLU A 109 -5.77 3.29 -37.54
C GLU A 109 -5.99 3.25 -36.01
N LYS A 110 -6.60 4.30 -35.45
CA LYS A 110 -6.85 4.42 -34.00
C LYS A 110 -8.25 3.96 -33.58
N ALA A 111 -9.17 3.79 -34.53
CA ALA A 111 -10.52 3.32 -34.29
C ALA A 111 -10.54 1.83 -33.94
N ARG A 112 -11.59 1.41 -33.22
CA ARG A 112 -11.83 -0.01 -32.99
C ARG A 112 -12.28 -0.65 -34.29
N ALA A 113 -11.82 -1.86 -34.57
CA ALA A 113 -12.25 -2.67 -35.72
C ALA A 113 -13.64 -3.28 -35.46
N ASP A 114 -14.64 -2.42 -35.23
CA ASP A 114 -16.04 -2.80 -35.00
C ASP A 114 -16.92 -2.42 -36.20
N GLN A 115 -18.13 -2.99 -36.22
CA GLN A 115 -19.08 -2.77 -37.32
C GLN A 115 -19.54 -1.30 -37.40
N TYR A 116 -19.52 -0.58 -36.28
CA TYR A 116 -19.93 0.82 -36.20
C TYR A 116 -18.95 1.72 -36.96
N ASN A 117 -17.65 1.64 -36.63
CA ASN A 117 -16.61 2.45 -37.29
C ASN A 117 -16.45 2.07 -38.76
N LYS A 118 -16.62 0.79 -39.10
CA LYS A 118 -16.61 0.33 -40.50
C LYS A 118 -17.72 0.98 -41.31
N LYS A 119 -18.98 0.94 -40.82
CA LYS A 119 -20.12 1.56 -41.49
C LYS A 119 -19.98 3.08 -41.58
N PHE A 120 -19.42 3.72 -40.55
CA PHE A 120 -19.13 5.16 -40.57
C PHE A 120 -18.17 5.51 -41.71
N LEU A 121 -17.02 4.84 -41.79
CA LEU A 121 -16.02 5.08 -42.83
C LEU A 121 -16.56 4.79 -44.25
N GLU A 122 -17.38 3.75 -44.41
CA GLU A 122 -18.06 3.47 -45.68
C GLU A 122 -19.02 4.59 -46.09
N ARG A 123 -19.79 5.15 -45.15
CA ARG A 123 -20.67 6.30 -45.42
C ARG A 123 -19.90 7.54 -45.84
N ILE A 124 -18.78 7.82 -45.16
CA ILE A 124 -17.90 8.94 -45.50
C ILE A 124 -17.36 8.77 -46.93
N ALA A 125 -16.80 7.60 -47.25
CA ALA A 125 -16.27 7.31 -48.57
C ALA A 125 -17.33 7.46 -49.69
N ASN A 126 -18.54 6.92 -49.48
CA ASN A 126 -19.63 7.07 -50.44
C ASN A 126 -20.04 8.53 -50.67
N MET A 127 -20.02 9.35 -49.62
CA MET A 127 -20.33 10.77 -49.70
C MET A 127 -19.22 11.54 -50.42
N GLU A 128 -17.95 11.21 -50.14
CA GLU A 128 -16.80 11.77 -50.84
C GLU A 128 -16.88 11.49 -52.35
N ASP A 129 -17.17 10.25 -52.74
CA ASP A 129 -17.30 9.86 -54.14
C ASP A 129 -18.48 10.58 -54.82
N SER A 130 -19.59 10.74 -54.12
CA SER A 130 -20.76 11.51 -54.63
C SER A 130 -20.41 12.98 -54.84
N ILE A 131 -19.69 13.61 -53.91
CA ILE A 131 -19.24 15.01 -54.02
C ILE A 131 -18.31 15.17 -55.24
N VAL A 132 -17.38 14.25 -55.43
CA VAL A 132 -16.46 14.24 -56.58
C VAL A 132 -17.23 14.13 -57.90
N LEU A 133 -18.16 13.17 -57.99
CA LEU A 133 -18.98 12.94 -59.18
C LEU A 133 -19.81 14.18 -59.53
N TYR A 134 -20.57 14.73 -58.57
CA TYR A 134 -21.36 15.93 -58.81
C TYR A 134 -20.50 17.12 -59.23
N ALA A 135 -19.33 17.32 -58.60
CA ALA A 135 -18.44 18.42 -58.97
C ALA A 135 -17.92 18.30 -60.41
N ILE A 136 -17.56 17.09 -60.85
CA ILE A 136 -17.13 16.83 -62.24
C ILE A 136 -18.30 17.05 -63.20
N ASP A 137 -19.47 16.50 -62.90
CA ASP A 137 -20.66 16.61 -63.74
C ASP A 137 -21.09 18.06 -63.91
N ILE A 138 -21.11 18.85 -62.82
CA ILE A 138 -21.49 20.27 -62.90
C ILE A 138 -20.53 21.06 -63.82
N VAL A 139 -19.21 20.85 -63.73
CA VAL A 139 -18.26 21.51 -64.63
C VAL A 139 -18.55 21.12 -66.08
N LYS A 140 -18.68 19.82 -66.35
CA LYS A 140 -18.96 19.30 -67.68
C LYS A 140 -20.27 19.87 -68.26
N MET A 141 -21.33 19.88 -67.46
CA MET A 141 -22.64 20.40 -67.89
C MET A 141 -22.62 21.91 -68.15
N LYS A 142 -21.81 22.67 -67.41
CA LYS A 142 -21.59 24.11 -67.65
C LYS A 142 -20.78 24.37 -68.93
N GLU A 143 -19.75 23.56 -69.19
CA GLU A 143 -18.97 23.59 -70.44
C GLU A 143 -19.82 23.24 -71.67
N GLU A 144 -20.70 22.24 -71.54
CA GLU A 144 -21.63 21.77 -72.59
C GLU A 144 -22.87 22.67 -72.76
N GLN A 145 -23.03 23.73 -71.95
CA GLN A 145 -24.19 24.64 -71.96
C GLN A 145 -25.54 23.91 -71.80
N ARG A 146 -25.59 22.90 -70.92
CA ARG A 146 -26.83 22.17 -70.63
C ARG A 146 -27.86 23.06 -69.94
N ALA A 147 -29.11 22.59 -69.91
CA ALA A 147 -30.22 23.35 -69.34
C ALA A 147 -29.95 23.72 -67.86
N PRO A 148 -30.23 24.97 -67.44
CA PRO A 148 -30.01 25.40 -66.05
C PRO A 148 -30.69 24.52 -65.01
N GLU A 149 -31.82 23.92 -65.35
CA GLU A 149 -32.57 22.99 -64.50
C GLU A 149 -31.79 21.69 -64.21
N GLU A 150 -31.09 21.15 -65.21
CA GLU A 150 -30.27 19.94 -65.05
C GLU A 150 -29.05 20.21 -64.16
N ILE A 151 -28.42 21.37 -64.34
CA ILE A 151 -27.29 21.83 -63.52
C ILE A 151 -27.74 22.05 -62.07
N ALA A 152 -28.92 22.67 -61.87
CA ALA A 152 -29.47 22.94 -60.54
C ALA A 152 -29.77 21.65 -59.74
N VAL A 153 -30.15 20.55 -60.43
CA VAL A 153 -30.34 19.25 -59.79
C VAL A 153 -29.01 18.70 -59.25
N ALA A 154 -27.94 18.74 -60.05
CA ALA A 154 -26.62 18.29 -59.61
C ALA A 154 -26.03 19.19 -58.51
N GLU A 155 -26.22 20.51 -58.60
CA GLU A 155 -25.81 21.46 -57.55
C GLU A 155 -26.53 21.20 -56.22
N ARG A 156 -27.81 20.81 -56.27
CA ARG A 156 -28.55 20.37 -55.08
C ARG A 156 -27.96 19.09 -54.51
N GLY A 157 -27.72 18.08 -55.34
CA GLY A 157 -27.10 16.81 -54.91
C GLY A 157 -25.72 17.01 -54.28
N LEU A 158 -24.90 17.91 -54.85
CA LEU A 158 -23.61 18.31 -54.29
C LEU A 158 -23.78 18.94 -52.90
N ARG A 159 -24.72 19.90 -52.76
CA ARG A 159 -25.02 20.59 -51.49
C ARG A 159 -25.53 19.65 -50.41
N GLU A 160 -26.42 18.73 -50.78
CA GLU A 160 -26.94 17.72 -49.86
C GLU A 160 -25.83 16.77 -49.41
N SER A 161 -24.99 16.29 -50.34
CA SER A 161 -23.87 15.40 -50.01
C SER A 161 -22.86 16.07 -49.07
N GLY A 162 -22.47 17.33 -49.32
CA GLY A 162 -21.61 18.09 -48.41
C GLY A 162 -22.23 18.27 -47.02
N SER A 163 -23.54 18.55 -46.96
CA SER A 163 -24.26 18.75 -45.71
C SER A 163 -24.35 17.46 -44.90
N PHE A 164 -24.66 16.34 -45.56
CA PHE A 164 -24.70 15.03 -44.93
C PHE A 164 -23.32 14.56 -44.47
N LEU A 165 -22.26 14.84 -45.24
CA LEU A 165 -20.88 14.56 -44.82
C LEU A 165 -20.57 15.25 -43.48
N LYS A 166 -20.80 16.57 -43.40
CA LYS A 166 -20.58 17.36 -42.19
C LYS A 166 -21.43 16.87 -41.01
N THR A 167 -22.71 16.59 -41.26
CA THR A 167 -23.64 16.13 -40.20
C THR A 167 -23.26 14.75 -39.67
N THR A 168 -22.85 13.84 -40.55
CA THR A 168 -22.42 12.48 -40.16
C THR A 168 -21.18 12.53 -39.26
N ILE A 169 -20.16 13.31 -39.63
CA ILE A 169 -18.96 13.47 -38.80
C ILE A 169 -19.30 14.14 -37.47
N THR A 170 -20.16 15.16 -37.47
CA THR A 170 -20.57 15.86 -36.25
C THR A 170 -21.30 14.94 -35.27
N GLY A 171 -22.17 14.05 -35.77
CA GLY A 171 -22.84 13.04 -34.95
C GLY A 171 -21.86 12.08 -34.29
N VAL A 172 -20.90 11.54 -35.05
CA VAL A 172 -19.90 10.62 -34.51
C VAL A 172 -19.00 11.29 -33.46
N ILE A 173 -18.68 12.57 -33.61
CA ILE A 173 -17.95 13.32 -32.58
C ILE A 173 -18.76 13.39 -31.29
N ALA A 174 -20.06 13.70 -31.37
CA ALA A 174 -20.92 13.77 -30.19
C ALA A 174 -21.01 12.42 -29.46
N ASP A 175 -21.20 11.33 -30.21
CA ASP A 175 -21.25 9.97 -29.65
C ASP A 175 -19.93 9.56 -29.00
N GLU A 176 -18.80 9.86 -29.64
CA GLU A 176 -17.47 9.56 -29.15
C GLU A 176 -17.13 10.37 -27.88
N LEU A 177 -17.48 11.65 -27.84
CA LEU A 177 -17.31 12.50 -26.66
C LEU A 177 -18.19 12.03 -25.48
N ALA A 178 -19.46 11.66 -25.74
CA ALA A 178 -20.34 11.10 -24.72
C ALA A 178 -19.82 9.78 -24.16
N ALA A 179 -19.30 8.89 -25.03
CA ALA A 179 -18.67 7.64 -24.61
C ALA A 179 -17.41 7.86 -23.78
N LEU A 180 -16.61 8.89 -24.10
CA LEU A 180 -15.43 9.28 -23.32
C LEU A 180 -15.81 9.88 -21.96
N GLU A 181 -16.84 10.71 -21.90
CA GLU A 181 -17.34 11.25 -20.64
C GLU A 181 -17.83 10.12 -19.72
N GLN A 182 -18.59 9.18 -20.26
CA GLN A 182 -19.08 8.03 -19.49
C GLN A 182 -17.91 7.16 -18.99
N LYS A 183 -16.95 6.82 -19.85
CA LYS A 183 -15.73 6.10 -19.43
C LYS A 183 -14.96 6.88 -18.36
N GLY A 184 -14.86 8.20 -18.48
CA GLY A 184 -14.22 9.06 -17.48
C GLY A 184 -14.88 8.93 -16.12
N LYS A 185 -16.22 8.93 -16.05
CA LYS A 185 -16.99 8.71 -14.82
C LYS A 185 -16.74 7.32 -14.23
N ASP A 186 -16.73 6.28 -15.07
CA ASP A 186 -16.48 4.90 -14.62
C ASP A 186 -15.06 4.73 -14.05
N VAL A 187 -14.07 5.31 -14.71
CA VAL A 187 -12.66 5.32 -14.27
C VAL A 187 -12.52 6.09 -12.95
N HIS A 188 -13.15 7.26 -12.83
CA HIS A 188 -13.14 8.03 -11.59
C HIS A 188 -13.76 7.25 -10.42
N ALA A 189 -14.93 6.63 -10.64
CA ALA A 189 -15.58 5.79 -9.64
C ALA A 189 -14.71 4.58 -9.23
N PHE A 190 -14.02 3.96 -10.20
CA PHE A 190 -13.06 2.90 -9.93
C PHE A 190 -11.89 3.38 -9.05
N ILE A 191 -11.29 4.53 -9.38
CA ILE A 191 -10.19 5.13 -8.59
C ILE A 191 -10.65 5.44 -7.17
N VAL A 192 -11.80 6.08 -6.98
CA VAL A 192 -12.33 6.40 -5.65
C VAL A 192 -12.54 5.14 -4.81
N ARG A 193 -13.12 4.07 -5.38
CA ARG A 193 -13.28 2.79 -4.67
C ARG A 193 -11.94 2.13 -4.34
N ALA A 194 -10.97 2.22 -5.25
CA ALA A 194 -9.63 1.68 -5.01
C ALA A 194 -8.91 2.41 -3.88
N VAL A 195 -8.97 3.75 -3.86
CA VAL A 195 -8.39 4.60 -2.79
C VAL A 195 -9.08 4.35 -1.45
N PHE A 196 -10.41 4.30 -1.42
CA PHE A 196 -11.15 4.00 -0.18
C PHE A 196 -10.79 2.62 0.38
N PHE A 197 -10.71 1.61 -0.48
CA PHE A 197 -10.29 0.26 -0.07
C PHE A 197 -8.84 0.24 0.46
N ALA A 198 -7.92 0.95 -0.20
CA ALA A 198 -6.53 1.07 0.25
C ALA A 198 -6.44 1.77 1.62
N ALA A 199 -7.21 2.85 1.82
CA ALA A 199 -7.31 3.55 3.11
C ALA A 199 -7.88 2.63 4.21
N LEU A 200 -8.95 1.90 3.92
CA LEU A 200 -9.55 0.93 4.85
C LEU A 200 -8.55 -0.15 5.26
N MET A 201 -7.81 -0.70 4.30
CA MET A 201 -6.77 -1.71 4.55
C MET A 201 -5.59 -1.15 5.35
N ALA A 202 -5.15 0.08 5.05
CA ALA A 202 -4.12 0.76 5.82
C ALA A 202 -4.56 0.99 7.28
N SER A 203 -5.80 1.44 7.50
CA SER A 203 -6.37 1.60 8.84
C SER A 203 -6.50 0.27 9.57
N ALA A 204 -6.96 -0.79 8.90
CA ALA A 204 -7.04 -2.13 9.47
C ALA A 204 -5.63 -2.67 9.84
N GLY A 205 -4.62 -2.43 9.01
CA GLY A 205 -3.23 -2.78 9.28
C GLY A 205 -2.63 -2.04 10.46
N ALA A 206 -2.90 -0.73 10.56
CA ALA A 206 -2.49 0.07 11.71
C ALA A 206 -3.14 -0.43 13.01
N LEU A 207 -4.44 -0.73 12.98
CA LEU A 207 -5.16 -1.30 14.12
C LEU A 207 -4.61 -2.68 14.50
N PHE A 208 -4.37 -3.54 13.52
CA PHE A 208 -3.79 -4.86 13.74
C PHE A 208 -2.38 -4.79 14.36
N ALA A 209 -1.53 -3.90 13.87
CA ALA A 209 -0.20 -3.67 14.43
C ALA A 209 -0.28 -3.16 15.88
N LEU A 210 -1.21 -2.24 16.17
CA LEU A 210 -1.43 -1.70 17.51
C LEU A 210 -1.93 -2.78 18.48
N LEU A 211 -2.93 -3.58 18.08
CA LEU A 211 -3.44 -4.69 18.90
C LEU A 211 -2.36 -5.73 19.19
N THR A 212 -1.60 -6.13 18.17
CA THR A 212 -0.50 -7.08 18.33
C THR A 212 0.58 -6.53 19.26
N GLY A 213 0.93 -5.24 19.12
CA GLY A 213 1.86 -4.56 20.00
C GLY A 213 1.38 -4.51 21.45
N LEU A 214 0.09 -4.23 21.69
CA LEU A 214 -0.51 -4.22 23.03
C LEU A 214 -0.49 -5.61 23.67
N VAL A 215 -0.86 -6.66 22.94
CA VAL A 215 -0.82 -8.04 23.44
C VAL A 215 0.61 -8.44 23.83
N ILE A 216 1.58 -8.12 22.97
CA ILE A 216 3.00 -8.36 23.23
C ILE A 216 3.47 -7.61 24.47
N ALA A 217 3.17 -6.31 24.56
CA ALA A 217 3.57 -5.47 25.68
C ALA A 217 2.99 -5.97 27.01
N GLN A 218 1.70 -6.32 27.03
CA GLN A 218 1.04 -6.88 28.22
C GLN A 218 1.63 -8.23 28.61
N PHE A 219 1.88 -9.12 27.64
CA PHE A 219 2.46 -10.43 27.90
C PHE A 219 3.83 -10.32 28.56
N PHE A 220 4.75 -9.52 28.01
CA PHE A 220 6.08 -9.36 28.57
C PHE A 220 6.08 -8.55 29.87
N SER A 221 5.32 -7.46 29.95
CA SER A 221 5.25 -6.61 31.13
C SER A 221 4.72 -7.37 32.36
N ALA A 222 3.69 -8.20 32.19
CA ALA A 222 3.15 -9.01 33.28
C ALA A 222 4.21 -9.98 33.82
N ARG A 223 4.95 -10.65 32.94
CA ARG A 223 5.97 -11.64 33.34
C ARG A 223 7.17 -10.98 34.01
N ILE A 224 7.66 -9.87 33.48
CA ILE A 224 8.76 -9.11 34.08
C ILE A 224 8.33 -8.56 35.45
N THR A 225 7.09 -8.09 35.59
CA THR A 225 6.55 -7.59 36.87
C THR A 225 6.55 -8.69 37.95
N VAL A 226 6.21 -9.93 37.59
CA VAL A 226 6.27 -11.07 38.53
C VAL A 226 7.70 -11.30 39.02
N LEU A 227 8.69 -11.32 38.12
CA LEU A 227 10.10 -11.46 38.53
C LEU A 227 10.57 -10.29 39.38
N ARG A 228 10.25 -9.05 39.00
CA ARG A 228 10.55 -7.85 39.78
C ARG A 228 10.01 -7.95 41.20
N ASN A 229 8.73 -8.33 41.34
CA ASN A 229 8.08 -8.40 42.65
C ASN A 229 8.69 -9.51 43.51
N ALA A 230 8.98 -10.69 42.94
CA ALA A 230 9.69 -11.75 43.65
C ALA A 230 11.07 -11.28 44.12
N ALA A 231 11.79 -10.53 43.30
CA ALA A 231 13.09 -9.98 43.68
C ALA A 231 13.01 -8.98 44.84
N VAL A 232 12.00 -8.13 44.85
CA VAL A 232 11.74 -7.21 45.97
C VAL A 232 11.43 -7.99 47.26
N GLU A 233 10.66 -9.07 47.20
CA GLU A 233 10.34 -9.89 48.38
C GLU A 233 11.57 -10.63 48.94
N ILE A 234 12.39 -11.22 48.07
CA ILE A 234 13.65 -11.84 48.49
C ILE A 234 14.58 -10.82 49.12
N ALA A 235 14.71 -9.62 48.52
CA ALA A 235 15.54 -8.55 49.08
C ALA A 235 15.07 -8.06 50.46
N ARG A 236 13.77 -8.24 50.77
CA ARG A 236 13.19 -7.94 52.09
C ARG A 236 13.36 -9.08 53.11
N GLY A 237 14.01 -10.18 52.72
CA GLY A 237 14.29 -11.32 53.59
C GLY A 237 13.27 -12.46 53.50
N ASN A 238 12.27 -12.38 52.61
CA ASN A 238 11.31 -13.44 52.37
C ASN A 238 11.86 -14.45 51.35
N LEU A 239 12.68 -15.40 51.82
CA LEU A 239 13.38 -16.39 50.97
C LEU A 239 12.50 -17.56 50.54
N GLU A 240 11.35 -17.77 51.20
CA GLU A 240 10.37 -18.81 50.86
C GLU A 240 9.60 -18.48 49.57
N LYS A 241 9.68 -17.23 49.08
CA LYS A 241 8.97 -16.81 47.88
C LYS A 241 9.56 -17.46 46.63
N THR A 242 8.76 -18.30 45.96
CA THR A 242 9.14 -18.97 44.69
C THR A 242 8.37 -18.43 43.49
N ILE A 243 9.04 -18.39 42.34
CA ILE A 243 8.46 -18.02 41.04
C ILE A 243 7.98 -19.28 40.33
N ILE A 244 6.70 -19.33 39.94
CA ILE A 244 6.17 -20.43 39.13
C ILE A 244 6.66 -20.30 37.69
N VAL A 245 7.60 -21.18 37.30
CA VAL A 245 8.16 -21.23 35.95
C VAL A 245 7.17 -21.94 35.01
N SER A 246 6.33 -21.14 34.35
CA SER A 246 5.33 -21.62 33.37
C SER A 246 5.75 -21.42 31.92
N SER A 247 6.81 -20.64 31.68
CA SER A 247 7.36 -20.39 30.35
C SER A 247 8.61 -21.24 30.13
N HIS A 248 8.84 -21.66 28.88
CA HIS A 248 10.03 -22.41 28.46
C HIS A 248 10.99 -21.54 27.63
N ASP A 249 10.85 -20.22 27.72
CA ASP A 249 11.71 -19.23 27.06
C ASP A 249 12.70 -18.59 28.06
N GLU A 250 13.38 -17.54 27.63
CA GLU A 250 14.39 -16.84 28.43
C GLU A 250 13.82 -16.27 29.74
N ILE A 251 12.53 -15.88 29.80
CA ILE A 251 11.91 -15.45 31.06
C ILE A 251 11.73 -16.65 31.99
N GLY A 252 11.35 -17.80 31.45
CA GLY A 252 11.25 -19.04 32.21
C GLY A 252 12.59 -19.45 32.84
N ASN A 253 13.64 -19.43 32.04
CA ASN A 253 15.00 -19.72 32.49
C ASN A 253 15.46 -18.74 33.58
N LEU A 254 15.15 -17.45 33.43
CA LEU A 254 15.46 -16.43 34.45
C LEU A 254 14.68 -16.67 35.75
N GLY A 255 13.40 -17.06 35.67
CA GLY A 255 12.61 -17.45 36.84
C GLY A 255 13.20 -18.67 37.57
N GLY A 256 13.67 -19.67 36.83
CA GLY A 256 14.37 -20.84 37.39
C GLY A 256 15.66 -20.44 38.11
N ALA A 257 16.52 -19.64 37.47
CA ALA A 257 17.75 -19.13 38.07
C ALA A 257 17.48 -18.30 39.34
N PHE A 258 16.38 -17.54 39.36
CA PHE A 258 15.96 -16.76 40.53
C PHE A 258 15.60 -17.66 41.73
N ASN A 259 14.84 -18.73 41.47
CA ASN A 259 14.51 -19.72 42.50
C ASN A 259 15.76 -20.41 43.03
N ASP A 260 16.75 -20.70 42.18
CA ASP A 260 18.00 -21.33 42.59
C ASP A 260 18.83 -20.42 43.51
N MET A 261 18.86 -19.12 43.20
CA MET A 261 19.49 -18.10 44.05
C MET A 261 18.79 -18.00 45.41
N ALA A 262 17.45 -17.99 45.43
CA ALA A 262 16.65 -17.96 46.66
C ALA A 262 17.01 -19.12 47.61
N ARG A 263 17.05 -20.35 47.08
CA ARG A 263 17.41 -21.56 47.84
C ARG A 263 18.83 -21.51 48.38
N LYS A 264 19.78 -20.95 47.63
CA LYS A 264 21.16 -20.78 48.11
C LYS A 264 21.26 -19.74 49.24
N PHE A 265 20.50 -18.64 49.17
CA PHE A 265 20.45 -17.68 50.26
C PHE A 265 19.81 -18.28 51.52
N GLU A 266 18.73 -19.05 51.37
CA GLU A 266 18.07 -19.72 52.48
C GLU A 266 19.03 -20.71 53.16
N ALA A 267 19.69 -21.57 52.39
CA ALA A 267 20.68 -22.52 52.91
C ALA A 267 21.83 -21.80 53.64
N SER A 268 22.36 -20.71 53.07
CA SER A 268 23.42 -19.91 53.70
C SER A 268 22.96 -19.29 55.02
N ARG A 269 21.73 -18.77 55.07
CA ARG A 269 21.12 -18.21 56.29
C ARG A 269 20.98 -19.29 57.37
N THR A 270 20.46 -20.47 57.03
CA THR A 270 20.33 -21.58 57.98
C THR A 270 21.70 -22.06 58.49
N GLU A 271 22.72 -22.08 57.63
CA GLU A 271 24.09 -22.43 58.05
C GLU A 271 24.68 -21.39 59.01
N LEU A 272 24.48 -20.10 58.74
CA LEU A 272 24.85 -18.99 59.61
C LEU A 272 24.14 -19.06 60.97
N GLU A 273 22.83 -19.29 60.99
CA GLU A 273 22.04 -19.47 62.22
C GLU A 273 22.54 -20.67 63.04
N LYS A 274 22.85 -21.79 62.39
CA LYS A 274 23.45 -22.96 63.05
C LYS A 274 24.82 -22.66 63.64
N LYS A 275 25.69 -21.96 62.90
CA LYS A 275 27.02 -21.56 63.41
C LYS A 275 26.91 -20.58 64.58
N ASN A 276 25.99 -19.62 64.53
CA ASN A 276 25.73 -18.71 65.65
C ASN A 276 25.29 -19.47 66.90
N LYS A 277 24.36 -20.42 66.76
CA LYS A 277 23.92 -21.25 67.88
C LYS A 277 25.07 -22.08 68.48
N GLN A 278 25.94 -22.64 67.64
CA GLN A 278 27.14 -23.35 68.10
C GLN A 278 28.13 -22.43 68.83
N ILE A 279 28.28 -21.18 68.38
CA ILE A 279 29.11 -20.19 69.07
C ILE A 279 28.51 -19.85 70.43
N GLU A 280 27.19 -19.66 70.52
CA GLU A 280 26.48 -19.41 71.79
C GLU A 280 26.61 -20.59 72.77
N GLU A 281 26.45 -21.83 72.28
CA GLU A 281 26.64 -23.04 73.08
C GLU A 281 28.07 -23.13 73.62
N LYS A 282 29.08 -22.93 72.76
CA LYS A 282 30.50 -22.90 73.17
C LYS A 282 30.80 -21.78 74.16
N LEU A 283 30.20 -20.60 73.99
CA LEU A 283 30.38 -19.49 74.92
C LEU A 283 29.83 -19.86 76.31
N SER A 284 28.65 -20.51 76.35
CA SER A 284 28.06 -21.00 77.59
C SER A 284 28.92 -22.08 78.27
N GLU A 285 29.47 -23.03 77.50
CA GLU A 285 30.40 -24.03 78.02
C GLU A 285 31.67 -23.38 78.62
N VAL A 286 32.26 -22.41 77.93
CA VAL A 286 33.44 -21.67 78.42
C VAL A 286 33.11 -20.91 79.71
N GLU A 287 31.95 -20.27 79.80
CA GLU A 287 31.51 -19.59 81.03
C GLU A 287 31.32 -20.56 82.20
N GLN A 288 30.72 -21.73 81.96
CA GLN A 288 30.55 -22.76 82.99
C GLN A 288 31.90 -23.32 83.45
N LEU A 289 32.81 -23.60 82.52
CA LEU A 289 34.17 -24.04 82.82
C LEU A 289 34.92 -22.99 83.66
N ASN A 290 34.80 -21.71 83.29
CA ASN A 290 35.43 -20.63 84.03
C ASN A 290 34.87 -20.54 85.47
N LYS A 291 33.55 -20.60 85.66
CA LYS A 291 32.92 -20.67 87.00
C LYS A 291 33.43 -21.84 87.81
N LEU A 292 33.56 -23.02 87.20
CA LEU A 292 34.10 -24.21 87.86
C LEU A 292 35.56 -24.02 88.26
N MET A 293 36.39 -23.44 87.38
CA MET A 293 37.80 -23.17 87.65
C MET A 293 37.98 -22.16 88.78
N VAL A 294 37.21 -21.06 88.78
CA VAL A 294 37.20 -20.10 89.90
C VAL A 294 36.79 -20.78 91.20
N GLY A 295 35.76 -21.63 91.16
CA GLY A 295 35.38 -22.45 92.33
C GLY A 295 36.50 -23.36 92.81
N ARG A 296 37.23 -24.02 91.90
CA ARG A 296 38.39 -24.85 92.22
C ARG A 296 39.54 -24.03 92.81
N GLU A 297 39.86 -22.87 92.25
CA GLU A 297 40.88 -21.94 92.75
C GLU A 297 40.57 -21.51 94.19
N LEU A 298 39.33 -21.11 94.45
CA LEU A 298 38.87 -20.74 95.80
C LEU A 298 39.03 -21.92 96.78
N LYS A 299 38.64 -23.13 96.37
CA LYS A 299 38.79 -24.33 97.22
C LYS A 299 40.25 -24.69 97.46
N MET A 300 41.11 -24.54 96.45
CA MET A 300 42.55 -24.77 96.59
C MET A 300 43.20 -23.71 97.50
N ALA A 301 42.76 -22.46 97.44
CA ALA A 301 43.21 -21.42 98.36
C ALA A 301 42.81 -21.74 99.82
N GLU A 302 41.58 -22.21 100.04
CA GLU A 302 41.09 -22.68 101.33
C GLU A 302 41.92 -23.88 101.86
N LEU A 303 42.11 -24.92 101.03
CA LEU A 303 42.90 -26.10 101.39
C LEU A 303 44.38 -25.75 101.66
N LYS A 304 44.99 -24.83 100.90
CA LYS A 304 46.35 -24.35 101.18
C LYS A 304 46.44 -23.66 102.54
N LYS A 305 45.41 -22.91 102.91
CA LYS A 305 45.33 -22.27 104.22
C LYS A 305 45.24 -23.32 105.33
N GLU A 306 44.36 -24.32 105.19
CA GLU A 306 44.27 -25.46 106.12
C GLU A 306 45.60 -26.23 106.25
N ILE A 307 46.26 -26.54 105.14
CA ILE A 307 47.58 -27.22 105.16
C ILE A 307 48.62 -26.34 105.88
N SER A 308 48.59 -25.02 105.70
CA SER A 308 49.50 -24.11 106.38
C SER A 308 49.27 -24.07 107.90
N GLU A 309 48.02 -24.17 108.33
CA GLU A 309 47.63 -24.26 109.74
C GLU A 309 48.05 -25.61 110.34
N LEU A 310 47.83 -26.72 109.63
CA LEU A 310 48.28 -28.05 110.04
C LEU A 310 49.81 -28.17 110.11
N ARG A 311 50.54 -27.56 109.16
CA ARG A 311 52.02 -27.52 109.19
C ARG A 311 52.56 -26.66 110.32
N LYS A 312 51.88 -25.58 110.72
CA LYS A 312 52.24 -24.82 111.93
C LYS A 312 52.06 -25.66 113.20
N ASN A 313 51.04 -26.52 113.24
CA ASN A 313 50.78 -27.39 114.39
C ASN A 313 51.69 -28.63 114.46
N ASN A 314 52.30 -29.06 113.35
CA ASN A 314 53.17 -30.24 113.25
C ASN A 314 54.67 -29.92 113.04
N ALA A 315 55.10 -28.66 113.21
CA ALA A 315 56.52 -28.35 113.19
C ALA A 315 57.21 -28.97 114.43
N PRO A 316 58.25 -29.81 114.27
CA PRO A 316 58.96 -30.39 115.41
C PRO A 316 59.64 -29.28 116.19
N GLN A 317 59.39 -29.23 117.50
CA GLN A 317 60.15 -28.40 118.43
C GLN A 317 61.59 -28.94 118.50
N GLN A 318 62.53 -28.19 117.94
CA GLN A 318 63.94 -28.19 118.33
C GLN A 318 64.41 -26.74 118.40
#